data_AF-A0A0C3GMC8-F1
#
_entry.id   AF-A0A0C3GMC8-F1
#
_cell.length_a   1.000
_cell.length_b   1.000
_cell.length_c   1.000
_cell.angle_alpha   90.00
_cell.angle_beta   90.00
_cell.angle_gamma   90.00
#
_symmetry.space_group_name_H-M   'P 1'
#
loop_
_entity.id
_entity.type
_entity.pdbx_description
1 polymer ?
#
loop_
_entity_poly.entity_id
_entity_poly.type
_entity_poly.pdbx_seq_one_letter_code
_entity_poly.pdbx_strand_id
1 'polypeptide(L)'
;MASVLLPTVQAHAQETIAALFSQIRSQGDKDYLGENVSQLAHSLQSAHQALVSGADNETILAALLHDIGHFIPMYEDMPSMITPNGTRVGRGSHDVFGEEYLRQLGFSPKICELVGAHVLAKRYLTATDQGYYDNLSERSKQTLRFQGGPFSEEEVKKAEKDPLLMEKLNVRRWDDLAKVPGMVVEPLEAYEPMATESLLESWSHITLHDRSYALPTKPSVVVCVDGFDPTYLSTGIAFGLLQNLSHFVSNGFHASAKSCMPSFTNPNNVSIVTGVPPAIHGIAGNFYLDPITKEERMVTDDTLLRGSTILQLMSKRGVRVAAITAKDKLRRILSHGLDPVASICFSAEYAGQATLAENGIGGVEEYVGRPAPPQYSGDLSLYVLDAGIKLLQDNRADLFYLTLSDFVQHKYEPGSKEANEFMSALDSRIGKLAELGANVVITGDHGMSDKSKKNGTPNVLFLQDVLEEKFGQGCARVICPITDPFVKHHGALGSFVRVYVQDPKLVGEMIELVKTLAEVGVVLPAEEAAAQFELPLDREGDFVVVSTKDAVIGSKKGEHDLSNLKGHRLRSHGGISEQDIPLIMSCTARSEAYGNKRHWRNYDAFDLLLNLIA
;
A
#
# COMPACT_ATOMS: atom_id res chain seq x y z
N MET A 1 23.22 -15.88 8.25
CA MET A 1 23.93 -14.73 7.64
C MET A 1 23.21 -13.49 8.13
N ALA A 2 23.92 -12.54 8.74
CA ALA A 2 23.28 -11.29 9.18
C ALA A 2 22.56 -10.67 7.97
N SER A 3 21.27 -10.36 8.11
CA SER A 3 20.49 -9.65 7.10
C SER A 3 21.27 -8.38 6.73
N VAL A 4 21.67 -8.26 5.46
CA VAL A 4 22.28 -7.02 4.96
C VAL A 4 21.15 -6.02 4.83
N LEU A 5 20.94 -5.23 5.89
CA LEU A 5 19.98 -4.14 5.90
C LEU A 5 20.52 -2.96 5.07
N LEU A 6 19.61 -2.19 4.49
CA LEU A 6 19.99 -0.98 3.78
C LEU A 6 20.59 0.05 4.76
N PRO A 7 21.69 0.74 4.40
CA PRO A 7 22.27 1.78 5.25
C PRO A 7 21.27 2.88 5.63
N THR A 8 20.31 3.16 4.75
CA THR A 8 19.23 4.16 4.94
C THR A 8 18.25 3.72 6.01
N VAL A 9 17.85 2.44 6.01
CA VAL A 9 17.02 1.84 7.08
C VAL A 9 17.75 1.87 8.41
N GLN A 10 19.06 1.54 8.42
CA GLN A 10 19.88 1.60 9.62
C GLN A 10 19.99 3.02 10.19
N ALA A 11 20.29 4.00 9.33
CA ALA A 11 20.36 5.41 9.73
C ALA A 11 19.01 5.91 10.26
N HIS A 12 17.91 5.57 9.59
CA HIS A 12 16.58 5.97 10.02
C HIS A 12 16.19 5.38 11.39
N ALA A 13 16.55 4.12 11.65
CA ALA A 13 16.34 3.51 12.96
C ALA A 13 17.15 4.23 14.05
N GLN A 14 18.43 4.54 13.77
CA GLN A 14 19.29 5.29 14.70
C GLN A 14 18.74 6.69 14.98
N GLU A 15 18.29 7.42 13.96
CA GLU A 15 17.66 8.73 14.11
C GLU A 15 16.37 8.66 14.92
N THR A 16 15.57 7.62 14.70
CA THR A 16 14.32 7.37 15.44
C THR A 16 14.60 7.14 16.92
N ILE A 17 15.58 6.28 17.25
CA ILE A 17 15.99 6.03 18.64
C ILE A 17 16.61 7.28 19.28
N ALA A 18 17.46 8.01 18.55
CA ALA A 18 18.05 9.25 19.04
C ALA A 18 16.98 10.31 19.35
N ALA A 19 15.96 10.43 18.50
CA ALA A 19 14.83 11.33 18.72
C ALA A 19 14.01 10.90 19.95
N LEU A 20 13.68 9.62 20.07
CA LEU A 20 12.97 9.05 21.22
C LEU A 20 13.74 9.32 22.53
N PHE A 21 15.04 9.03 22.56
CA PHE A 21 15.85 9.17 23.77
C PHE A 21 16.11 10.63 24.13
N SER A 22 16.22 11.51 23.12
CA SER A 22 16.26 12.96 23.33
C SER A 22 14.97 13.46 24.00
N GLN A 23 13.80 12.96 23.59
CA GLN A 23 12.53 13.30 24.23
C GLN A 23 12.48 12.84 25.68
N ILE A 24 12.83 11.57 25.97
CA ILE A 24 12.89 11.03 27.33
C ILE A 24 13.82 11.89 28.20
N ARG A 25 15.00 12.27 27.69
CA ARG A 25 15.96 13.10 28.43
C ARG A 25 15.40 14.49 28.74
N SER A 26 14.85 15.17 27.73
CA SER A 26 14.35 16.55 27.86
C SER A 26 13.23 16.72 28.90
N GLN A 27 12.49 15.64 29.16
CA GLN A 27 11.36 15.63 30.09
C GLN A 27 11.65 14.84 31.38
N GLY A 28 12.76 14.11 31.40
CA GLY A 28 13.18 13.18 32.44
C GLY A 28 13.63 13.83 33.74
N ASP A 29 14.04 15.09 33.73
CA ASP A 29 14.44 15.87 34.92
C ASP A 29 13.26 16.36 35.77
N LYS A 30 12.02 16.13 35.31
CA LYS A 30 10.82 16.46 36.08
C LYS A 30 10.69 15.51 37.29
N ASP A 31 10.13 16.05 38.37
CA ASP A 31 9.74 15.27 39.55
C ASP A 31 8.82 14.10 39.12
N TYR A 32 9.18 12.88 39.52
CA TYR A 32 8.32 11.72 39.33
C TYR A 32 7.21 11.74 40.36
N LEU A 33 6.15 12.49 40.06
CA LEU A 33 4.86 12.35 40.72
C LEU A 33 4.90 12.54 42.26
N GLY A 34 5.93 13.24 42.79
CA GLY A 34 6.12 13.52 44.21
C GLY A 34 7.08 12.55 44.94
N GLU A 35 7.76 11.66 44.22
CA GLU A 35 8.77 10.74 44.75
C GLU A 35 10.18 11.35 44.67
N ASN A 36 11.12 10.89 45.51
CA ASN A 36 12.52 11.39 45.53
C ASN A 36 13.39 10.86 44.37
N VAL A 37 12.81 10.63 43.19
CA VAL A 37 13.49 10.21 41.96
C VAL A 37 12.92 10.99 40.77
N SER A 38 13.73 11.24 39.75
CA SER A 38 13.25 11.83 38.50
C SER A 38 12.58 10.78 37.62
N GLN A 39 11.76 11.20 36.63
CA GLN A 39 11.09 10.24 35.73
C GLN A 39 12.09 9.40 34.94
N LEU A 40 13.21 10.00 34.51
CA LEU A 40 14.28 9.26 33.85
C LEU A 40 14.96 8.26 34.80
N ALA A 41 15.24 8.66 36.04
CA ALA A 41 15.85 7.77 37.02
C ALA A 41 14.95 6.55 37.31
N HIS A 42 13.63 6.77 37.36
CA HIS A 42 12.65 5.70 37.50
C HIS A 42 12.68 4.71 36.32
N SER A 43 12.59 5.19 35.08
CA SER A 43 12.69 4.35 33.88
C SER A 43 14.00 3.54 33.84
N LEU A 44 15.14 4.17 34.14
CA LEU A 44 16.45 3.49 34.13
C LEU A 44 16.56 2.43 35.24
N GLN A 45 16.00 2.69 36.41
CA GLN A 45 15.95 1.70 37.49
C GLN A 45 15.07 0.50 37.12
N SER A 46 13.92 0.73 36.48
CA SER A 46 13.04 -0.35 36.01
C SER A 46 13.75 -1.24 34.98
N ALA A 47 14.40 -0.62 33.98
CA ALA A 47 15.22 -1.33 33.00
C ALA A 47 16.38 -2.12 33.64
N HIS A 48 17.05 -1.53 34.63
CA HIS A 48 18.11 -2.20 35.37
C HIS A 48 17.60 -3.43 36.13
N GLN A 49 16.44 -3.34 36.78
CA GLN A 49 15.82 -4.49 37.46
C GLN A 49 15.48 -5.62 36.47
N ALA A 50 14.97 -5.28 35.28
CA ALA A 50 14.74 -6.24 34.22
C ALA A 50 16.05 -6.93 33.76
N LEU A 51 17.11 -6.14 33.56
CA LEU A 51 18.42 -6.61 33.14
C LEU A 51 19.03 -7.60 34.15
N VAL A 52 19.07 -7.25 35.44
CA VAL A 52 19.64 -8.13 36.48
C VAL A 52 18.79 -9.37 36.76
N SER A 53 17.50 -9.32 36.40
CA SER A 53 16.59 -10.47 36.46
C SER A 53 16.77 -11.45 35.29
N GLY A 54 17.63 -11.13 34.31
CA GLY A 54 17.89 -11.98 33.14
C GLY A 54 16.77 -11.96 32.09
N ALA A 55 16.00 -10.86 32.02
CA ALA A 55 14.97 -10.69 30.99
C ALA A 55 15.58 -10.56 29.58
N ASP A 56 14.81 -10.88 28.55
CA ASP A 56 15.22 -10.65 27.16
C ASP A 56 15.23 -9.15 26.79
N ASN A 57 15.93 -8.80 25.71
CA ASN A 57 16.11 -7.42 25.24
C ASN A 57 14.79 -6.66 25.07
N GLU A 58 13.76 -7.28 24.47
CA GLU A 58 12.46 -6.62 24.28
C GLU A 58 11.79 -6.30 25.61
N THR A 59 11.88 -7.22 26.58
CA THR A 59 11.33 -7.01 27.92
C THR A 59 12.10 -5.96 28.71
N ILE A 60 13.42 -5.89 28.55
CA ILE A 60 14.26 -4.82 29.13
C ILE A 60 13.86 -3.46 28.54
N LEU A 61 13.71 -3.37 27.22
CA LEU A 61 13.26 -2.14 26.55
C LEU A 61 11.84 -1.75 26.96
N ALA A 62 10.93 -2.71 27.11
CA ALA A 62 9.60 -2.43 27.62
C ALA A 62 9.65 -1.87 29.06
N ALA A 63 10.52 -2.40 29.92
CA ALA A 63 10.72 -1.85 31.27
C ALA A 63 11.34 -0.44 31.23
N LEU A 64 12.24 -0.15 30.29
CA LEU A 64 12.77 1.21 30.08
C LEU A 64 11.67 2.18 29.62
N LEU A 65 10.82 1.75 28.70
CA LEU A 65 9.84 2.57 27.99
C LEU A 65 8.42 2.52 28.60
N HIS A 66 8.21 1.83 29.72
CA HIS A 66 6.88 1.60 30.28
C HIS A 66 6.08 2.89 30.54
N ASP A 67 6.76 3.97 30.91
CA ASP A 67 6.17 5.28 31.20
C ASP A 67 6.32 6.27 30.02
N ILE A 68 6.61 5.79 28.81
CA ILE A 68 6.86 6.66 27.64
C ILE A 68 5.68 7.61 27.34
N GLY A 69 4.45 7.21 27.67
CA GLY A 69 3.26 8.05 27.53
C GLY A 69 3.31 9.36 28.32
N HIS A 70 4.16 9.46 29.35
CA HIS A 70 4.41 10.70 30.10
C HIS A 70 5.34 11.68 29.37
N PHE A 71 6.11 11.20 28.39
CA PHE A 71 7.12 11.96 27.66
C PHE A 71 6.66 12.45 26.27
N ILE A 72 5.42 12.14 25.86
CA ILE A 72 4.89 12.52 24.54
C ILE A 72 4.34 13.96 24.59
N PRO A 73 4.67 14.86 23.64
CA PRO A 73 4.18 16.25 23.62
C PRO A 73 2.65 16.41 23.70
N MET A 74 1.89 15.49 23.09
CA MET A 74 0.42 15.47 23.15
C MET A 74 -0.14 15.15 24.54
N TYR A 75 0.72 14.78 25.51
CA TYR A 75 0.35 14.57 26.91
C TYR A 75 -0.25 15.83 27.54
N GLU A 76 0.12 17.04 27.09
CA GLU A 76 -0.36 18.30 27.68
C GLU A 76 -1.85 18.58 27.43
N ASP A 77 -2.41 18.09 26.33
CA ASP A 77 -3.81 18.31 25.93
C ASP A 77 -4.78 17.24 26.46
N MET A 78 -4.29 16.24 27.22
CA MET A 78 -5.11 15.12 27.68
C MET A 78 -5.95 15.42 28.94
N PRO A 79 -7.17 14.83 29.07
CA PRO A 79 -8.03 14.99 30.25
C PRO A 79 -7.36 14.52 31.54
N SER A 80 -7.43 15.34 32.60
CA SER A 80 -6.89 15.01 33.92
C SER A 80 -7.86 14.15 34.72
N MET A 81 -7.35 13.17 35.48
CA MET A 81 -8.10 12.45 36.51
C MET A 81 -8.11 13.26 37.79
N ILE A 82 -9.31 13.64 38.27
CA ILE A 82 -9.53 14.49 39.43
C ILE A 82 -10.38 13.73 40.45
N THR A 83 -9.97 13.72 41.72
CA THR A 83 -10.75 13.11 42.81
C THR A 83 -12.01 13.93 43.13
N PRO A 84 -13.01 13.35 43.81
CA PRO A 84 -14.19 14.09 44.28
C PRO A 84 -13.88 15.31 45.16
N ASN A 85 -12.69 15.36 45.77
CA ASN A 85 -12.22 16.47 46.60
C ASN A 85 -11.37 17.49 45.80
N GLY A 86 -11.34 17.39 44.47
CA GLY A 86 -10.63 18.34 43.59
C GLY A 86 -9.13 18.09 43.45
N THR A 87 -8.59 16.98 43.98
CA THR A 87 -7.16 16.65 43.89
C THR A 87 -6.84 15.98 42.56
N ARG A 88 -5.85 16.49 41.82
CA ARG A 88 -5.36 15.86 40.59
C ARG A 88 -4.53 14.62 40.92
N VAL A 89 -4.96 13.45 40.45
CA VAL A 89 -4.31 12.15 40.77
C VAL A 89 -3.53 11.54 39.61
N GLY A 90 -3.77 11.97 38.37
CA GLY A 90 -3.05 11.55 37.16
C GLY A 90 -3.68 12.07 35.88
N ARG A 91 -3.24 11.58 34.72
CA ARG A 91 -3.96 11.68 33.42
C ARG A 91 -4.33 10.27 32.96
N GLY A 92 -5.50 10.12 32.35
CA GLY A 92 -5.97 8.83 31.81
C GLY A 92 -5.00 8.25 30.76
N SER A 93 -4.78 6.94 30.80
CA SER A 93 -4.33 6.14 29.65
C SER A 93 -2.91 6.35 29.10
N HIS A 94 -1.94 6.81 29.91
CA HIS A 94 -0.54 6.96 29.45
C HIS A 94 0.06 5.65 28.91
N ASP A 95 -0.36 4.52 29.46
CA ASP A 95 -0.01 3.17 29.00
C ASP A 95 -0.53 2.89 27.59
N VAL A 96 -1.81 3.21 27.33
CA VAL A 96 -2.41 3.06 25.98
C VAL A 96 -1.77 3.99 24.96
N PHE A 97 -1.49 5.25 25.34
CA PHE A 97 -0.83 6.19 24.44
C PHE A 97 0.64 5.84 24.21
N GLY A 98 1.33 5.33 25.23
CA GLY A 98 2.69 4.85 25.12
C GLY A 98 2.79 3.64 24.20
N GLU A 99 1.89 2.67 24.34
CA GLU A 99 1.75 1.53 23.44
C GLU A 99 1.56 1.99 21.99
N GLU A 100 0.57 2.84 21.73
CA GLU A 100 0.26 3.31 20.38
C GLU A 100 1.42 4.12 19.77
N TYR A 101 2.08 4.95 20.57
CA TYR A 101 3.24 5.72 20.13
C TYR A 101 4.41 4.81 19.74
N LEU A 102 4.75 3.82 20.56
CA LEU A 102 5.81 2.85 20.22
C LEU A 102 5.46 2.01 19.00
N ARG A 103 4.18 1.68 18.82
CA ARG A 103 3.66 0.99 17.63
C ARG A 103 3.82 1.84 16.37
N GLN A 104 3.62 3.16 16.47
CA GLN A 104 3.85 4.11 15.38
C GLN A 104 5.33 4.28 15.04
N LEU A 105 6.21 4.30 16.05
CA LEU A 105 7.66 4.24 15.83
C LEU A 105 8.10 2.89 15.26
N GLY A 106 7.26 1.86 15.40
CA GLY A 106 7.43 0.59 14.71
C GLY A 106 8.11 -0.48 15.55
N PHE A 107 8.17 -0.33 16.88
CA PHE A 107 8.60 -1.40 17.79
C PHE A 107 7.71 -2.63 17.69
N SER A 108 8.22 -3.77 18.18
CA SER A 108 7.52 -5.04 18.10
C SER A 108 6.21 -5.05 18.90
N PRO A 109 5.25 -5.93 18.54
CA PRO A 109 4.02 -6.12 19.31
C PRO A 109 4.29 -6.43 20.79
N LYS A 110 5.33 -7.23 21.09
CA LYS A 110 5.70 -7.56 22.47
C LYS A 110 6.03 -6.33 23.29
N ILE A 111 6.93 -5.46 22.81
CA ILE A 111 7.31 -4.23 23.53
C ILE A 111 6.07 -3.36 23.76
N CYS A 112 5.28 -3.15 22.71
CA CYS A 112 4.08 -2.31 22.77
C CYS A 112 3.07 -2.85 23.80
N GLU A 113 2.77 -4.15 23.78
CA GLU A 113 1.84 -4.78 24.71
C GLU A 113 2.33 -4.79 26.16
N LEU A 114 3.64 -4.95 26.38
CA LEU A 114 4.22 -4.89 27.73
C LEU A 114 4.10 -3.48 28.33
N VAL A 115 4.34 -2.45 27.52
CA VAL A 115 4.15 -1.04 27.91
C VAL A 115 2.68 -0.72 28.17
N GLY A 116 1.78 -1.18 27.30
CA GLY A 116 0.33 -0.98 27.42
C GLY A 116 -0.34 -1.75 28.57
N ALA A 117 0.34 -2.75 29.14
CA ALA A 117 -0.24 -3.62 30.17
C ALA A 117 -0.16 -3.07 31.60
N HIS A 118 0.32 -1.84 31.80
CA HIS A 118 0.61 -1.29 33.12
C HIS A 118 -0.61 -1.33 34.06
N VAL A 119 -1.79 -0.89 33.59
CA VAL A 119 -3.03 -0.94 34.37
C VAL A 119 -3.53 -2.37 34.56
N LEU A 120 -3.48 -3.18 33.50
CA LEU A 120 -3.88 -4.60 33.53
C LEU A 120 -3.11 -5.37 34.61
N ALA A 121 -1.78 -5.27 34.61
CA ALA A 121 -0.90 -5.97 35.53
C ALA A 121 -1.15 -5.57 36.98
N LYS A 122 -1.35 -4.28 37.25
CA LYS A 122 -1.69 -3.78 38.60
C LYS A 122 -3.02 -4.33 39.11
N ARG A 123 -4.06 -4.36 38.27
CA ARG A 123 -5.37 -4.92 38.63
C ARG A 123 -5.32 -6.43 38.87
N TYR A 124 -4.50 -7.15 38.10
CA TYR A 124 -4.28 -8.59 38.28
C TYR A 124 -3.55 -8.90 39.60
N LEU A 125 -2.40 -8.24 39.85
CA LEU A 125 -1.61 -8.49 41.07
C LEU A 125 -2.40 -8.15 42.33
N THR A 126 -3.19 -7.08 42.32
CA THR A 126 -4.05 -6.73 43.46
C THR A 126 -5.18 -7.72 43.73
N ALA A 127 -5.61 -8.48 42.72
CA ALA A 127 -6.62 -9.52 42.87
C ALA A 127 -6.03 -10.88 43.32
N THR A 128 -4.78 -11.15 42.96
CA THR A 128 -4.15 -12.48 43.10
C THR A 128 -3.10 -12.56 44.21
N ASP A 129 -2.56 -11.41 44.63
CA ASP A 129 -1.57 -11.29 45.70
C ASP A 129 -2.07 -10.27 46.74
N GLN A 130 -2.53 -10.79 47.87
CA GLN A 130 -3.04 -9.97 48.97
C GLN A 130 -1.96 -9.03 49.53
N GLY A 131 -0.70 -9.47 49.54
CA GLY A 131 0.43 -8.66 50.02
C GLY A 131 0.85 -7.57 49.03
N TYR A 132 0.54 -7.72 47.75
CA TYR A 132 0.81 -6.69 46.74
C TYR A 132 -0.05 -5.44 46.96
N TYR A 133 -1.35 -5.59 47.22
CA TYR A 133 -2.24 -4.44 47.46
C TYR A 133 -1.78 -3.58 48.64
N ASP A 134 -1.36 -4.23 49.73
CA ASP A 134 -0.96 -3.54 50.95
C ASP A 134 0.30 -2.68 50.75
N ASN A 135 1.22 -3.16 49.90
CA ASN A 135 2.48 -2.49 49.58
C ASN A 135 2.37 -1.41 48.48
N LEU A 136 1.22 -1.25 47.83
CA LEU A 136 1.01 -0.15 46.89
C LEU A 136 1.09 1.20 47.60
N SER A 137 1.67 2.20 46.94
CA SER A 137 1.61 3.58 47.42
C SER A 137 0.16 4.07 47.51
N GLU A 138 -0.11 5.03 48.41
CA GLU A 138 -1.46 5.58 48.60
C GLU A 138 -2.04 6.17 47.30
N ARG A 139 -1.17 6.74 46.45
CA ARG A 139 -1.54 7.23 45.12
C ARG A 139 -1.91 6.09 44.17
N SER A 140 -1.17 4.99 44.18
CA SER A 140 -1.49 3.80 43.37
C SER A 140 -2.82 3.16 43.79
N LYS A 141 -3.12 3.13 45.10
CA LYS A 141 -4.44 2.69 45.62
C LYS A 141 -5.58 3.60 45.17
N GLN A 142 -5.36 4.92 45.13
CA GLN A 142 -6.35 5.89 44.63
C GLN A 142 -6.62 5.73 43.13
N THR A 143 -5.57 5.64 42.30
CA THR A 143 -5.72 5.47 40.85
C THR A 143 -6.37 4.14 40.46
N LEU A 144 -6.09 3.06 41.20
CA LEU A 144 -6.71 1.75 40.99
C LEU A 144 -8.24 1.79 41.03
N ARG A 145 -8.84 2.62 41.90
CA ARG A 145 -10.30 2.78 42.00
C ARG A 145 -10.90 3.38 40.73
N PHE A 146 -10.21 4.31 40.10
CA PHE A 146 -10.63 4.91 38.83
C PHE A 146 -10.40 3.99 37.62
N GLN A 147 -9.55 2.98 37.78
CA GLN A 147 -9.17 2.02 36.73
C GLN A 147 -10.00 0.72 36.78
N GLY A 148 -11.08 0.69 37.57
CA GLY A 148 -11.98 -0.46 37.68
C GLY A 148 -11.68 -1.42 38.83
N GLY A 149 -10.74 -1.08 39.72
CA GLY A 149 -10.42 -1.90 40.91
C GLY A 149 -9.65 -3.18 40.59
N PRO A 150 -9.40 -4.05 41.60
CA PRO A 150 -8.84 -5.39 41.38
C PRO A 150 -9.68 -6.21 40.39
N PHE A 151 -9.05 -7.13 39.67
CA PHE A 151 -9.76 -8.06 38.79
C PHE A 151 -10.79 -8.93 39.53
N SER A 152 -11.90 -9.18 38.86
CA SER A 152 -12.83 -10.27 39.17
C SER A 152 -12.23 -11.64 38.82
N GLU A 153 -12.80 -12.72 39.36
CA GLU A 153 -12.35 -14.08 39.05
C GLU A 153 -12.39 -14.41 37.54
N GLU A 154 -13.37 -13.86 36.81
CA GLU A 154 -13.47 -14.04 35.36
C GLU A 154 -12.36 -13.29 34.60
N GLU A 155 -12.04 -12.06 35.04
CA GLU A 155 -10.93 -11.27 34.48
C GLU A 155 -9.58 -11.94 34.73
N VAL A 156 -9.36 -12.52 35.92
CA VAL A 156 -8.16 -13.33 36.24
C VAL A 156 -8.03 -14.51 35.27
N LYS A 157 -9.08 -15.32 35.12
CA LYS A 157 -9.08 -16.47 34.19
C LYS A 157 -8.88 -16.07 32.72
N LYS A 158 -9.34 -14.87 32.34
CA LYS A 158 -9.10 -14.34 30.99
C LYS A 158 -7.65 -13.93 30.82
N ALA A 159 -7.06 -13.25 31.80
CA ALA A 159 -5.68 -12.81 31.78
C ALA A 159 -4.69 -13.98 31.79
N GLU A 160 -4.99 -15.08 32.49
CA GLU A 160 -4.17 -16.31 32.52
C GLU A 160 -4.02 -17.00 31.16
N LYS A 161 -4.81 -16.62 30.15
CA LYS A 161 -4.68 -17.11 28.77
C LYS A 161 -3.67 -16.32 27.95
N ASP A 162 -3.18 -15.20 28.45
CA ASP A 162 -2.22 -14.33 27.77
C ASP A 162 -0.81 -14.92 27.91
N PRO A 163 -0.13 -15.28 26.80
CA PRO A 163 1.21 -15.85 26.85
C PRO A 163 2.26 -14.89 27.41
N LEU A 164 2.01 -13.57 27.38
CA LEU A 164 2.92 -12.54 27.91
C LEU A 164 2.57 -12.11 29.34
N LEU A 165 1.62 -12.78 30.01
CA LEU A 165 1.15 -12.35 31.32
C LEU A 165 2.31 -12.19 32.31
N MET A 166 3.21 -13.18 32.40
CA MET A 166 4.30 -13.14 33.37
C MET A 166 5.25 -11.97 33.15
N GLU A 167 5.59 -11.66 31.91
CA GLU A 167 6.38 -10.50 31.53
C GLU A 167 5.65 -9.19 31.87
N LYS A 168 4.35 -9.10 31.58
CA LYS A 168 3.50 -7.94 31.97
C LYS A 168 3.53 -7.72 33.48
N LEU A 169 3.43 -8.79 34.27
CA LEU A 169 3.52 -8.72 35.74
C LEU A 169 4.92 -8.33 36.22
N ASN A 170 5.97 -8.83 35.58
CA ASN A 170 7.35 -8.52 35.95
C ASN A 170 7.71 -7.05 35.67
N VAL A 171 7.33 -6.51 34.51
CA VAL A 171 7.49 -5.08 34.20
C VAL A 171 6.84 -4.21 35.29
N ARG A 172 5.62 -4.57 35.72
CA ARG A 172 4.94 -3.86 36.80
C ARG A 172 5.63 -4.00 38.17
N ARG A 173 6.23 -5.16 38.48
CA ARG A 173 7.01 -5.34 39.72
C ARG A 173 8.29 -4.51 39.69
N TRP A 174 8.99 -4.47 38.56
CA TRP A 174 10.22 -3.68 38.42
C TRP A 174 9.95 -2.18 38.49
N ASP A 175 8.84 -1.71 37.90
CA ASP A 175 8.32 -0.35 38.14
C ASP A 175 8.19 -0.07 39.64
N ASP A 176 7.54 -0.96 40.39
CA ASP A 176 7.32 -0.71 41.82
C ASP A 176 8.63 -0.65 42.64
N LEU A 177 9.64 -1.40 42.22
CA LEU A 177 10.98 -1.42 42.83
C LEU A 177 11.86 -0.23 42.40
N ALA A 178 11.53 0.46 41.32
CA ALA A 178 12.35 1.48 40.67
C ALA A 178 12.23 2.88 41.30
N LYS A 179 12.26 2.96 42.64
CA LYS A 179 12.03 4.19 43.42
C LYS A 179 13.12 4.42 44.47
N VAL A 180 14.34 3.95 44.21
CA VAL A 180 15.46 4.00 45.16
C VAL A 180 16.31 5.25 44.89
N PRO A 181 16.31 6.27 45.78
CA PRO A 181 17.11 7.47 45.57
C PRO A 181 18.61 7.16 45.54
N GLY A 182 19.33 7.73 44.58
CA GLY A 182 20.78 7.56 44.44
C GLY A 182 21.24 6.18 43.96
N MET A 183 20.33 5.31 43.51
CA MET A 183 20.71 4.04 42.88
C MET A 183 21.53 4.31 41.62
N VAL A 184 22.70 3.65 41.52
CA VAL A 184 23.56 3.74 40.35
C VAL A 184 23.13 2.67 39.36
N VAL A 185 22.75 3.11 38.15
CA VAL A 185 22.30 2.27 37.04
C VAL A 185 22.97 2.73 35.75
N GLU A 186 22.91 1.89 34.72
CA GLU A 186 23.41 2.25 33.39
C GLU A 186 22.67 3.49 32.86
N PRO A 187 23.37 4.40 32.17
CA PRO A 187 22.76 5.58 31.57
C PRO A 187 21.86 5.20 30.38
N LEU A 188 21.02 6.13 29.93
CA LEU A 188 20.08 5.90 28.83
C LEU A 188 20.79 5.44 27.54
N GLU A 189 21.96 6.01 27.26
CA GLU A 189 22.80 5.72 26.10
C GLU A 189 23.26 4.25 26.04
N ALA A 190 23.37 3.57 27.19
CA ALA A 190 23.74 2.16 27.21
C ALA A 190 22.68 1.26 26.54
N TYR A 191 21.43 1.73 26.44
CA TYR A 191 20.32 1.01 25.83
C TYR A 191 20.12 1.35 24.34
N GLU A 192 20.82 2.35 23.78
CA GLU A 192 20.66 2.76 22.38
C GLU A 192 20.94 1.62 21.37
N PRO A 193 22.02 0.82 21.50
CA PRO A 193 22.26 -0.28 20.58
C PRO A 193 21.15 -1.34 20.64
N MET A 194 20.66 -1.67 21.84
CA MET A 194 19.58 -2.63 22.06
C MET A 194 18.27 -2.13 21.45
N ALA A 195 17.93 -0.86 21.66
CA ALA A 195 16.74 -0.24 21.10
C ALA A 195 16.80 -0.19 19.56
N THR A 196 17.97 0.16 19.01
CA THR A 196 18.19 0.21 17.56
C THR A 196 18.08 -1.18 16.94
N GLU A 197 18.70 -2.19 17.54
CA GLU A 197 18.64 -3.58 17.05
C GLU A 197 17.21 -4.12 17.10
N SER A 198 16.50 -3.92 18.21
CA SER A 198 15.08 -4.29 18.34
C SER A 198 14.22 -3.63 17.26
N LEU A 199 14.46 -2.34 16.98
CA LEU A 199 13.73 -1.63 15.96
C LEU A 199 14.03 -2.22 14.57
N LEU A 200 15.30 -2.45 14.23
CA LEU A 200 15.71 -3.05 12.95
C LEU A 200 15.15 -4.47 12.75
N GLU A 201 15.11 -5.28 13.80
CA GLU A 201 14.51 -6.62 13.75
C GLU A 201 13.01 -6.54 13.48
N SER A 202 12.30 -5.67 14.20
CA SER A 202 10.87 -5.44 14.01
C SER A 202 10.54 -4.81 12.65
N TRP A 203 11.48 -4.08 12.06
CA TRP A 203 11.36 -3.44 10.75
C TRP A 203 11.74 -4.34 9.59
N SER A 204 12.22 -5.56 9.84
CA SER A 204 12.65 -6.50 8.79
C SER A 204 11.56 -6.80 7.74
N HIS A 205 10.30 -6.56 8.09
CA HIS A 205 9.15 -6.68 7.22
C HIS A 205 8.09 -5.63 7.53
N ILE A 206 7.22 -5.36 6.57
CA ILE A 206 5.94 -4.68 6.79
C ILE A 206 4.80 -5.69 6.64
N THR A 207 3.70 -5.46 7.35
CA THR A 207 2.45 -6.19 7.13
C THR A 207 1.39 -5.25 6.59
N LEU A 208 0.74 -5.62 5.49
CA LEU A 208 -0.33 -4.87 4.86
C LEU A 208 -1.37 -5.83 4.27
N HIS A 209 -2.64 -5.64 4.65
CA HIS A 209 -3.76 -6.45 4.17
C HIS A 209 -3.51 -7.98 4.31
N ASP A 210 -3.06 -8.41 5.49
CA ASP A 210 -2.70 -9.80 5.82
C ASP A 210 -1.55 -10.40 4.98
N ARG A 211 -0.79 -9.55 4.28
CA ARG A 211 0.42 -9.93 3.54
C ARG A 211 1.65 -9.32 4.21
N SER A 212 2.69 -10.13 4.38
CA SER A 212 4.00 -9.68 4.87
C SER A 212 4.94 -9.42 3.70
N TYR A 213 5.67 -8.31 3.71
CA TYR A 213 6.68 -7.97 2.72
C TYR A 213 7.99 -7.66 3.41
N ALA A 214 9.05 -8.41 3.09
CA ALA A 214 10.39 -8.12 3.55
C ALA A 214 10.87 -6.77 3.01
N LEU A 215 11.69 -6.07 3.78
CA LEU A 215 12.37 -4.88 3.27
C LEU A 215 13.40 -5.26 2.21
N PRO A 216 13.58 -4.44 1.16
CA PRO A 216 14.59 -4.69 0.16
C PRO A 216 15.99 -4.62 0.79
N THR A 217 16.89 -5.51 0.38
CA THR A 217 18.31 -5.52 0.82
C THR A 217 19.26 -4.91 -0.22
N LYS A 218 18.73 -4.64 -1.42
CA LYS A 218 19.39 -3.92 -2.53
C LYS A 218 18.32 -3.23 -3.39
N PRO A 219 18.68 -2.32 -4.30
CA PRO A 219 17.71 -1.63 -5.13
C PRO A 219 16.74 -2.59 -5.82
N SER A 220 15.45 -2.34 -5.66
CA SER A 220 14.38 -3.23 -6.08
C SER A 220 13.35 -2.45 -6.89
N VAL A 221 13.05 -2.90 -8.09
CA VAL A 221 12.26 -2.15 -9.08
C VAL A 221 11.10 -2.99 -9.57
N VAL A 222 9.88 -2.46 -9.47
CA VAL A 222 8.71 -2.96 -10.19
C VAL A 222 8.47 -2.05 -11.38
N VAL A 223 8.39 -2.63 -12.58
CA VAL A 223 7.99 -1.95 -13.81
C VAL A 223 6.61 -2.46 -14.23
N CYS A 224 5.62 -1.57 -14.24
CA CYS A 224 4.30 -1.82 -14.81
C CYS A 224 4.28 -1.30 -16.26
N VAL A 225 4.39 -2.22 -17.22
CA VAL A 225 4.21 -1.92 -18.64
C VAL A 225 2.71 -1.88 -18.91
N ASP A 226 2.19 -0.67 -19.08
CA ASP A 226 0.75 -0.45 -19.30
C ASP A 226 0.30 -1.08 -20.64
N GLY A 227 -0.81 -1.82 -20.62
CA GLY A 227 -1.32 -2.54 -21.79
C GLY A 227 -0.43 -3.69 -22.29
N PHE A 228 0.38 -4.31 -21.42
CA PHE A 228 1.36 -5.36 -21.75
C PHE A 228 0.72 -6.71 -22.08
N ASP A 229 0.04 -6.77 -23.22
CA ASP A 229 -0.45 -8.03 -23.79
C ASP A 229 0.72 -9.03 -23.98
N PRO A 230 0.55 -10.31 -23.56
CA PRO A 230 1.60 -11.32 -23.68
C PRO A 230 2.17 -11.48 -25.10
N THR A 231 1.39 -11.13 -26.13
CA THR A 231 1.85 -11.22 -27.52
C THR A 231 2.91 -10.19 -27.89
N TYR A 232 3.02 -9.03 -27.20
CA TYR A 232 4.15 -8.11 -27.41
C TYR A 232 5.47 -8.75 -26.97
N LEU A 233 5.46 -9.45 -25.83
CA LEU A 233 6.62 -10.19 -25.33
C LEU A 233 6.99 -11.32 -26.28
N SER A 234 6.05 -12.21 -26.59
CA SER A 234 6.34 -13.40 -27.40
C SER A 234 6.78 -13.03 -28.82
N THR A 235 6.16 -12.02 -29.44
CA THR A 235 6.51 -11.54 -30.78
C THR A 235 7.88 -10.88 -30.78
N GLY A 236 8.16 -10.02 -29.79
CA GLY A 236 9.46 -9.35 -29.70
C GLY A 236 10.62 -10.32 -29.45
N ILE A 237 10.41 -11.35 -28.62
CA ILE A 237 11.40 -12.43 -28.43
C ILE A 237 11.60 -13.22 -29.71
N ALA A 238 10.52 -13.60 -30.40
CA ALA A 238 10.61 -14.35 -31.65
C ALA A 238 11.35 -13.58 -32.75
N PHE A 239 11.25 -12.25 -32.76
CA PHE A 239 11.96 -11.38 -33.69
C PHE A 239 13.39 -11.01 -33.23
N GLY A 240 13.83 -11.48 -32.05
CA GLY A 240 15.16 -11.18 -31.51
C GLY A 240 15.34 -9.72 -31.04
N LEU A 241 14.23 -9.02 -30.78
CA LEU A 241 14.22 -7.59 -30.41
C LEU A 241 14.36 -7.35 -28.90
N LEU A 242 13.97 -8.33 -28.08
CA LEU A 242 13.89 -8.22 -26.62
C LEU A 242 14.94 -9.10 -25.96
N GLN A 243 16.20 -8.70 -26.06
CA GLN A 243 17.33 -9.51 -25.61
C GLN A 243 17.35 -9.67 -24.09
N ASN A 244 17.07 -8.59 -23.35
CA ASN A 244 17.09 -8.61 -21.88
C ASN A 244 15.90 -9.39 -21.32
N LEU A 245 14.69 -9.11 -21.81
CA LEU A 245 13.49 -9.84 -21.38
C LEU A 245 13.56 -11.32 -21.78
N SER A 246 14.11 -11.66 -22.95
CA SER A 246 14.37 -13.06 -23.33
C SER A 246 15.32 -13.75 -22.33
N HIS A 247 16.38 -13.04 -21.91
CA HIS A 247 17.31 -13.54 -20.90
C HIS A 247 16.61 -13.77 -19.55
N PHE A 248 15.79 -12.81 -19.08
CA PHE A 248 15.06 -12.94 -17.82
C PHE A 248 14.02 -14.06 -17.85
N VAL A 249 13.33 -14.24 -18.97
CA VAL A 249 12.39 -15.37 -19.16
C VAL A 249 13.10 -16.72 -19.07
N SER A 250 14.33 -16.80 -19.58
CA SER A 250 15.08 -18.06 -19.65
C SER A 250 15.91 -18.35 -18.39
N ASN A 251 16.39 -17.32 -17.69
CA ASN A 251 17.37 -17.46 -16.60
C ASN A 251 16.90 -16.84 -15.26
N GLY A 252 15.82 -16.08 -15.27
CA GLY A 252 15.20 -15.51 -14.08
C GLY A 252 13.92 -16.25 -13.71
N PHE A 253 12.84 -15.51 -13.50
CA PHE A 253 11.50 -16.05 -13.29
C PHE A 253 10.55 -15.53 -14.37
N HIS A 254 9.65 -16.39 -14.84
CA HIS A 254 8.56 -16.03 -15.74
C HIS A 254 7.32 -16.86 -15.46
N ALA A 255 6.18 -16.19 -15.36
CA ALA A 255 4.86 -16.77 -15.28
C ALA A 255 3.84 -15.91 -16.04
N SER A 256 2.67 -16.49 -16.32
CA SER A 256 1.49 -15.70 -16.68
C SER A 256 0.75 -15.33 -15.39
N ALA A 257 0.37 -14.06 -15.29
CA ALA A 257 -0.45 -13.53 -14.21
C ALA A 257 -1.77 -13.00 -14.75
N LYS A 258 -2.74 -12.80 -13.84
CA LYS A 258 -4.01 -12.13 -14.14
C LYS A 258 -4.10 -10.76 -13.50
N SER A 259 -4.51 -9.77 -14.28
CA SER A 259 -4.92 -8.47 -13.76
C SER A 259 -6.26 -8.53 -13.03
N CYS A 260 -6.52 -7.50 -12.23
CA CYS A 260 -7.85 -7.23 -11.66
C CYS A 260 -8.87 -6.90 -12.74
N MET A 261 -10.12 -7.16 -12.39
CA MET A 261 -11.27 -6.62 -13.12
C MET A 261 -11.74 -5.32 -12.45
N PRO A 262 -12.29 -4.37 -13.23
CA PRO A 262 -12.11 -4.28 -14.68
C PRO A 262 -10.62 -4.10 -15.01
N SER A 263 -10.19 -4.64 -16.17
CA SER A 263 -8.79 -4.58 -16.61
C SER A 263 -8.43 -3.18 -17.14
N PHE A 264 -8.53 -2.18 -16.26
CA PHE A 264 -8.21 -0.78 -16.47
C PHE A 264 -6.95 -0.37 -15.68
N THR A 265 -6.28 0.68 -16.15
CA THR A 265 -5.04 1.24 -15.59
C THR A 265 -5.13 1.54 -14.09
N ASN A 266 -6.09 2.39 -13.66
CA ASN A 266 -6.17 2.85 -12.27
C ASN A 266 -6.41 1.71 -11.25
N PRO A 267 -7.45 0.86 -11.40
CA PRO A 267 -7.67 -0.27 -10.49
C PRO A 267 -6.45 -1.13 -10.33
N ASN A 268 -5.81 -1.50 -11.44
CA ASN A 268 -4.70 -2.42 -11.44
C ASN A 268 -3.40 -1.83 -10.88
N ASN A 269 -3.08 -0.59 -11.21
CA ASN A 269 -1.93 0.09 -10.59
C ASN A 269 -2.10 0.22 -9.07
N VAL A 270 -3.31 0.56 -8.61
CA VAL A 270 -3.61 0.62 -7.18
C VAL A 270 -3.54 -0.76 -6.54
N SER A 271 -4.04 -1.80 -7.21
CA SER A 271 -3.89 -3.18 -6.74
C SER A 271 -2.41 -3.54 -6.59
N ILE A 272 -1.56 -3.20 -7.57
CA ILE A 272 -0.12 -3.50 -7.52
C ILE A 272 0.55 -2.87 -6.29
N VAL A 273 0.27 -1.60 -5.99
CA VAL A 273 0.89 -0.91 -4.84
C VAL A 273 0.22 -1.22 -3.51
N THR A 274 -0.92 -1.92 -3.47
CA THR A 274 -1.62 -2.31 -2.24
C THR A 274 -1.57 -3.82 -1.96
N GLY A 275 -1.23 -4.63 -2.97
CA GLY A 275 -1.17 -6.09 -2.91
C GLY A 275 -2.53 -6.78 -2.83
N VAL A 276 -3.63 -6.08 -3.13
CA VAL A 276 -5.01 -6.56 -2.97
C VAL A 276 -5.92 -6.10 -4.10
N PRO A 277 -7.09 -6.74 -4.32
CA PRO A 277 -8.02 -6.34 -5.38
C PRO A 277 -8.88 -5.11 -5.01
N PRO A 278 -9.63 -4.56 -5.99
CA PRO A 278 -10.50 -3.39 -5.80
C PRO A 278 -11.53 -3.48 -4.69
N ALA A 279 -12.00 -4.68 -4.32
CA ALA A 279 -12.89 -4.89 -3.18
C ALA A 279 -12.31 -4.33 -1.87
N ILE A 280 -10.99 -4.36 -1.72
CA ILE A 280 -10.30 -3.90 -0.51
C ILE A 280 -9.92 -2.42 -0.63
N HIS A 281 -9.17 -2.04 -1.67
CA HIS A 281 -8.65 -0.68 -1.82
C HIS A 281 -9.68 0.32 -2.39
N GLY A 282 -10.80 -0.16 -2.92
CA GLY A 282 -11.96 0.63 -3.37
C GLY A 282 -11.86 1.22 -4.78
N ILE A 283 -10.68 1.27 -5.39
CA ILE A 283 -10.50 1.89 -6.73
C ILE A 283 -10.86 0.88 -7.83
N ALA A 284 -12.05 1.01 -8.41
CA ALA A 284 -12.59 0.06 -9.40
C ALA A 284 -12.95 0.70 -10.77
N GLY A 285 -12.39 1.88 -11.06
CA GLY A 285 -12.55 2.60 -12.32
C GLY A 285 -12.07 4.04 -12.19
N ASN A 286 -12.27 4.85 -13.24
CA ASN A 286 -12.02 6.29 -13.20
C ASN A 286 -13.15 7.08 -12.53
N PHE A 287 -14.36 6.56 -12.53
CA PHE A 287 -15.50 7.11 -11.80
C PHE A 287 -16.60 6.06 -11.61
N TYR A 288 -17.53 6.33 -10.69
CA TYR A 288 -18.74 5.54 -10.46
C TYR A 288 -19.90 6.47 -10.08
N LEU A 289 -21.13 5.96 -10.07
CA LEU A 289 -22.26 6.67 -9.46
C LEU A 289 -22.46 6.13 -8.05
N ASP A 290 -22.59 7.03 -7.09
CA ASP A 290 -23.00 6.64 -5.75
C ASP A 290 -24.35 5.89 -5.83
N PRO A 291 -24.45 4.64 -5.38
CA PRO A 291 -25.68 3.86 -5.53
C PRO A 291 -26.90 4.49 -4.83
N ILE A 292 -26.67 5.32 -3.80
CA ILE A 292 -27.69 5.99 -2.99
C ILE A 292 -28.02 7.37 -3.57
N THR A 293 -27.02 8.24 -3.73
CA THR A 293 -27.26 9.63 -4.16
C THR A 293 -27.36 9.79 -5.67
N LYS A 294 -26.88 8.80 -6.44
CA LYS A 294 -26.72 8.81 -7.90
C LYS A 294 -25.78 9.91 -8.42
N GLU A 295 -24.99 10.53 -7.53
CA GLU A 295 -23.98 11.52 -7.91
C GLU A 295 -22.74 10.86 -8.52
N GLU A 296 -22.13 11.51 -9.51
CA GLU A 296 -20.88 11.04 -10.10
C GLU A 296 -19.71 11.27 -9.12
N ARG A 297 -18.98 10.20 -8.80
CA ARG A 297 -17.78 10.22 -7.97
C ARG A 297 -16.57 9.92 -8.84
N MET A 298 -15.75 10.94 -9.09
CA MET A 298 -14.51 10.82 -9.88
C MET A 298 -13.32 10.41 -9.00
N VAL A 299 -12.45 9.56 -9.54
CA VAL A 299 -11.17 9.19 -8.93
C VAL A 299 -10.09 10.11 -9.49
N THR A 300 -9.87 11.25 -8.87
CA THR A 300 -8.87 12.25 -9.31
C THR A 300 -7.55 12.22 -8.53
N ASP A 301 -7.58 11.58 -7.35
CA ASP A 301 -6.51 11.50 -6.37
C ASP A 301 -6.81 10.34 -5.39
N ASP A 302 -6.06 10.28 -4.29
CA ASP A 302 -6.09 9.24 -3.28
C ASP A 302 -7.26 9.32 -2.29
N THR A 303 -8.12 10.34 -2.36
CA THR A 303 -9.23 10.55 -1.41
C THR A 303 -10.22 9.37 -1.34
N LEU A 304 -10.36 8.62 -2.42
CA LEU A 304 -11.26 7.46 -2.51
C LEU A 304 -10.57 6.12 -2.24
N LEU A 305 -9.26 6.12 -2.00
CA LEU A 305 -8.48 4.94 -1.64
C LEU A 305 -8.83 4.48 -0.22
N ARG A 306 -8.92 3.18 -0.03
CA ARG A 306 -9.12 2.54 1.28
C ARG A 306 -7.84 1.82 1.70
N GLY A 307 -7.42 2.03 2.94
CA GLY A 307 -6.22 1.42 3.49
C GLY A 307 -4.93 2.12 3.07
N SER A 308 -3.81 1.43 3.25
CA SER A 308 -2.46 1.93 2.97
C SER A 308 -1.84 1.28 1.74
N THR A 309 -0.70 1.81 1.30
CA THR A 309 0.10 1.21 0.21
C THR A 309 1.39 0.59 0.74
N ILE A 310 1.92 -0.40 0.01
CA ILE A 310 3.24 -0.99 0.23
C ILE A 310 4.29 0.13 0.22
N LEU A 311 4.17 1.07 -0.73
CA LEU A 311 5.09 2.21 -0.88
C LEU A 311 5.12 3.09 0.38
N GLN A 312 3.95 3.45 0.92
CA GLN A 312 3.83 4.22 2.15
C GLN A 312 4.50 3.50 3.32
N LEU A 313 4.18 2.23 3.53
CA LEU A 313 4.70 1.49 4.68
C LEU A 313 6.20 1.23 4.57
N MET A 314 6.73 1.01 3.37
CA MET A 314 8.18 0.92 3.15
C MET A 314 8.89 2.23 3.48
N SER A 315 8.34 3.35 3.01
CA SER A 315 8.86 4.69 3.32
C SER A 315 8.91 4.96 4.83
N LYS A 316 7.86 4.57 5.57
CA LYS A 316 7.82 4.64 7.05
C LYS A 316 8.85 3.77 7.77
N ARG A 317 9.48 2.80 7.09
CA ARG A 317 10.57 2.00 7.66
C ARG A 317 11.96 2.46 7.18
N GLY A 318 12.06 3.67 6.63
CA GLY A 318 13.32 4.26 6.17
C GLY A 318 13.79 3.76 4.80
N VAL A 319 12.97 2.99 4.07
CA VAL A 319 13.26 2.64 2.67
C VAL A 319 13.01 3.87 1.81
N ARG A 320 14.01 4.31 1.04
CA ARG A 320 13.80 5.45 0.13
C ARG A 320 12.98 4.99 -1.08
N VAL A 321 11.79 5.53 -1.24
CA VAL A 321 10.86 5.13 -2.29
C VAL A 321 10.89 6.11 -3.46
N ALA A 322 10.87 5.59 -4.69
CA ALA A 322 10.62 6.36 -5.91
C ALA A 322 9.42 5.79 -6.67
N ALA A 323 8.36 6.57 -6.85
CA ALA A 323 7.20 6.24 -7.68
C ALA A 323 7.14 7.20 -8.87
N ILE A 324 7.33 6.69 -10.09
CA ILE A 324 7.33 7.51 -11.30
C ILE A 324 6.27 6.99 -12.25
N THR A 325 5.35 7.87 -12.65
CA THR A 325 4.27 7.52 -13.58
C THR A 325 4.44 8.24 -14.91
N ALA A 326 3.87 7.69 -15.98
CA ALA A 326 3.74 8.44 -17.23
C ALA A 326 2.75 9.61 -17.07
N LYS A 327 1.57 9.33 -16.49
CA LYS A 327 0.43 10.27 -16.35
C LYS A 327 0.27 10.79 -14.93
N ASP A 328 -0.07 12.07 -14.80
CA ASP A 328 -0.10 12.71 -13.49
C ASP A 328 -1.29 12.31 -12.60
N LYS A 329 -2.45 12.02 -13.21
CA LYS A 329 -3.62 11.57 -12.47
C LYS A 329 -3.32 10.34 -11.61
N LEU A 330 -2.59 9.37 -12.16
CA LEU A 330 -2.18 8.18 -11.43
C LEU A 330 -1.16 8.51 -10.33
N ARG A 331 -0.21 9.43 -10.59
CA ARG A 331 0.75 9.90 -9.59
C ARG A 331 0.07 10.43 -8.34
N ARG A 332 -1.01 11.20 -8.49
CA ARG A 332 -1.80 11.74 -7.35
C ARG A 332 -2.44 10.65 -6.48
N ILE A 333 -2.76 9.50 -7.05
CA ILE A 333 -3.25 8.34 -6.28
C ILE A 333 -2.08 7.64 -5.58
N LEU A 334 -0.96 7.45 -6.29
CA LEU A 334 0.22 6.76 -5.77
C LEU A 334 0.99 7.56 -4.71
N SER A 335 0.79 8.88 -4.64
CA SER A 335 1.34 9.71 -3.56
C SER A 335 0.69 9.46 -2.19
N HIS A 336 -0.32 8.58 -2.10
CA HIS A 336 -1.03 8.31 -0.86
C HIS A 336 -0.08 7.95 0.28
N GLY A 337 0.00 8.85 1.27
CA GLY A 337 0.79 8.67 2.48
C GLY A 337 2.31 8.74 2.28
N LEU A 338 2.82 9.05 1.09
CA LEU A 338 4.24 9.27 0.87
C LEU A 338 4.66 10.65 1.39
N ASP A 339 5.73 10.68 2.17
CA ASP A 339 6.36 11.92 2.62
C ASP A 339 7.34 12.43 1.56
N PRO A 340 7.15 13.63 0.97
CA PRO A 340 8.05 14.20 -0.03
C PRO A 340 9.46 14.48 0.52
N VAL A 341 9.67 14.49 1.84
CA VAL A 341 11.02 14.57 2.43
C VAL A 341 11.77 13.24 2.27
N ALA A 342 11.07 12.12 2.40
CA ALA A 342 11.66 10.78 2.41
C ALA A 342 11.46 10.00 1.09
N SER A 343 10.64 10.51 0.18
CA SER A 343 10.20 9.79 -1.03
C SER A 343 10.12 10.69 -2.25
N ILE A 344 10.36 10.10 -3.42
CA ILE A 344 10.28 10.77 -4.73
C ILE A 344 9.01 10.28 -5.43
N CYS A 345 8.10 11.19 -5.79
CA CYS A 345 6.86 10.83 -6.47
C CYS A 345 6.47 11.91 -7.50
N PHE A 346 6.66 11.63 -8.80
CA PHE A 346 6.34 12.57 -9.88
C PHE A 346 5.87 11.85 -11.14
N SER A 347 5.30 12.62 -12.07
CA SER A 347 4.87 12.12 -13.38
C SER A 347 5.76 12.67 -14.49
N ALA A 348 6.00 11.87 -15.53
CA ALA A 348 6.70 12.33 -16.72
C ALA A 348 5.92 13.48 -17.41
N GLU A 349 4.58 13.41 -17.40
CA GLU A 349 3.69 14.43 -17.97
C GLU A 349 3.96 15.85 -17.43
N TYR A 350 4.29 15.97 -16.13
CA TYR A 350 4.59 17.24 -15.48
C TYR A 350 5.97 17.27 -14.83
N ALA A 351 6.95 16.55 -15.40
CA ALA A 351 8.30 16.50 -14.84
C ALA A 351 8.93 17.91 -14.69
N GLY A 352 8.73 18.79 -15.67
CA GLY A 352 9.19 20.19 -15.61
C GLY A 352 8.53 21.04 -14.52
N GLN A 353 7.44 20.59 -13.92
CA GLN A 353 6.71 21.29 -12.84
C GLN A 353 6.93 20.65 -11.46
N ALA A 354 7.67 19.53 -11.39
CA ALA A 354 7.90 18.84 -10.13
C ALA A 354 8.68 19.73 -9.13
N THR A 355 8.29 19.68 -7.86
CA THR A 355 8.90 20.46 -6.79
C THR A 355 9.38 19.57 -5.64
N LEU A 356 10.37 20.05 -4.88
CA LEU A 356 10.82 19.33 -3.67
C LEU A 356 9.69 19.14 -2.66
N ALA A 357 8.84 20.15 -2.49
CA ALA A 357 7.77 20.13 -1.48
C ALA A 357 6.65 19.13 -1.80
N GLU A 358 6.33 18.93 -3.08
CA GLU A 358 5.23 18.03 -3.48
C GLU A 358 5.72 16.67 -3.97
N ASN A 359 6.91 16.61 -4.54
CA ASN A 359 7.39 15.44 -5.29
C ASN A 359 8.70 14.86 -4.76
N GLY A 360 9.33 15.48 -3.75
CA GLY A 360 10.66 15.11 -3.26
C GLY A 360 11.80 15.33 -4.25
N ILE A 361 11.52 15.97 -5.38
CA ILE A 361 12.50 16.33 -6.41
C ILE A 361 12.02 17.55 -7.19
N GLY A 362 12.94 18.46 -7.52
CA GLY A 362 12.70 19.57 -8.44
C GLY A 362 13.65 19.54 -9.63
N GLY A 363 13.35 20.31 -10.68
CA GLY A 363 14.22 20.43 -11.85
C GLY A 363 14.42 19.11 -12.60
N VAL A 364 13.38 18.28 -12.69
CA VAL A 364 13.51 16.88 -13.18
C VAL A 364 14.03 16.83 -14.62
N GLU A 365 13.60 17.72 -15.50
CA GLU A 365 14.07 17.73 -16.89
C GLU A 365 15.57 17.98 -17.02
N GLU A 366 16.11 18.93 -16.23
CA GLU A 366 17.54 19.19 -16.16
C GLU A 366 18.27 17.99 -15.54
N TYR A 367 17.71 17.41 -14.47
CA TYR A 367 18.28 16.27 -13.76
C TYR A 367 18.38 15.00 -14.64
N VAL A 368 17.33 14.69 -15.41
CA VAL A 368 17.31 13.59 -16.38
C VAL A 368 18.15 13.95 -17.62
N GLY A 369 18.34 15.23 -17.90
CA GLY A 369 19.13 15.74 -19.02
C GLY A 369 18.36 15.89 -20.33
N ARG A 370 17.02 15.85 -20.29
CA ARG A 370 16.14 16.08 -21.45
C ARG A 370 14.76 16.56 -21.02
N PRO A 371 14.04 17.33 -21.88
CA PRO A 371 12.68 17.77 -21.59
C PRO A 371 11.70 16.59 -21.58
N ALA A 372 10.60 16.72 -20.84
CA ALA A 372 9.52 15.75 -20.87
C ALA A 372 8.86 15.75 -22.26
N PRO A 373 8.59 14.56 -22.84
CA PRO A 373 7.90 14.48 -24.11
C PRO A 373 6.40 14.79 -23.96
N PRO A 374 5.70 15.09 -25.07
CA PRO A 374 4.26 15.31 -25.05
C PRO A 374 3.48 14.12 -24.50
N GLN A 375 2.36 14.39 -23.86
CA GLN A 375 1.52 13.39 -23.20
C GLN A 375 1.01 12.25 -24.11
N TYR A 376 0.98 12.45 -25.43
CA TYR A 376 0.54 11.49 -26.45
C TYR A 376 1.75 11.01 -27.25
N SER A 377 2.71 10.39 -26.57
CA SER A 377 3.94 9.85 -27.14
C SER A 377 4.38 8.59 -26.39
N GLY A 378 4.86 7.58 -27.12
CA GLY A 378 5.52 6.42 -26.49
C GLY A 378 6.79 6.81 -25.73
N ASP A 379 7.42 7.93 -26.12
CA ASP A 379 8.61 8.44 -25.43
C ASP A 379 8.32 8.87 -23.98
N LEU A 380 7.05 9.16 -23.64
CA LEU A 380 6.65 9.47 -22.25
C LEU A 380 6.91 8.29 -21.32
N SER A 381 6.59 7.07 -21.76
CA SER A 381 6.93 5.85 -21.04
C SER A 381 8.44 5.62 -20.96
N LEU A 382 9.19 5.94 -22.03
CA LEU A 382 10.64 5.82 -22.00
C LEU A 382 11.28 6.83 -21.03
N TYR A 383 10.72 8.04 -20.91
CA TYR A 383 11.16 9.05 -19.95
C TYR A 383 11.02 8.57 -18.48
N VAL A 384 9.93 7.86 -18.15
CA VAL A 384 9.76 7.24 -16.82
C VAL A 384 10.94 6.32 -16.49
N LEU A 385 11.32 5.47 -17.45
CA LEU A 385 12.45 4.54 -17.29
C LEU A 385 13.79 5.28 -17.26
N ASP A 386 13.99 6.29 -18.10
CA ASP A 386 15.20 7.13 -18.10
C ASP A 386 15.39 7.79 -16.73
N ALA A 387 14.32 8.32 -16.13
CA ALA A 387 14.36 8.95 -14.81
C ALA A 387 14.62 7.93 -13.69
N GLY A 388 13.97 6.75 -13.76
CA GLY A 388 14.24 5.64 -12.84
C GLY A 388 15.69 5.17 -12.89
N ILE A 389 16.27 5.02 -14.09
CA ILE A 389 17.68 4.70 -14.29
C ILE A 389 18.58 5.77 -13.66
N LYS A 390 18.28 7.06 -13.88
CA LYS A 390 19.09 8.16 -13.33
C LYS A 390 19.07 8.17 -11.79
N LEU A 391 17.89 8.00 -11.19
CA LEU A 391 17.75 7.91 -9.74
C LEU A 391 18.50 6.70 -9.16
N LEU A 392 18.49 5.56 -9.86
CA LEU A 392 19.23 4.38 -9.47
C LEU A 392 20.75 4.59 -9.56
N GLN A 393 21.24 5.19 -10.66
CA GLN A 393 22.66 5.52 -10.86
C GLN A 393 23.20 6.44 -9.77
N ASP A 394 22.41 7.43 -9.38
CA ASP A 394 22.78 8.39 -8.33
C ASP A 394 22.51 7.87 -6.91
N ASN A 395 22.05 6.62 -6.78
CA ASN A 395 21.68 6.00 -5.51
C ASN A 395 20.70 6.88 -4.69
N ARG A 396 19.60 7.32 -5.31
CA ARG A 396 18.61 8.21 -4.67
C ARG A 396 17.36 7.51 -4.14
N ALA A 397 17.15 6.24 -4.49
CA ALA A 397 16.05 5.43 -3.97
C ALA A 397 16.45 3.94 -3.90
N ASP A 398 15.76 3.20 -3.04
CA ASP A 398 15.98 1.79 -2.73
C ASP A 398 14.85 0.92 -3.30
N LEU A 399 13.62 1.44 -3.34
CA LEU A 399 12.44 0.77 -3.89
C LEU A 399 11.77 1.64 -4.96
N PHE A 400 11.51 1.07 -6.13
CA PHE A 400 10.97 1.79 -7.27
C PHE A 400 9.65 1.17 -7.74
N TYR A 401 8.68 2.04 -8.06
CA TYR A 401 7.52 1.70 -8.87
C TYR A 401 7.49 2.59 -10.11
N LEU A 402 7.73 1.98 -11.27
CA LEU A 402 7.80 2.66 -12.56
C LEU A 402 6.61 2.22 -13.40
N THR A 403 5.63 3.08 -13.62
CA THR A 403 4.44 2.74 -14.42
C THR A 403 4.37 3.56 -15.69
N LEU A 404 4.16 2.86 -16.80
CA LEU A 404 4.21 3.40 -18.15
C LEU A 404 2.80 3.85 -18.61
N SER A 405 2.66 4.14 -19.90
CA SER A 405 1.38 4.37 -20.58
C SER A 405 1.25 3.44 -21.79
N ASP A 406 0.04 2.95 -22.01
CA ASP A 406 -0.39 2.10 -23.13
C ASP A 406 -0.66 2.84 -24.45
N PHE A 407 -0.21 4.10 -24.58
CA PHE A 407 -0.41 4.90 -25.80
C PHE A 407 0.01 4.18 -27.09
N VAL A 408 1.13 3.45 -27.05
CA VAL A 408 1.63 2.69 -28.21
C VAL A 408 0.73 1.49 -28.47
N GLN A 409 0.32 0.79 -27.41
CA GLN A 409 -0.43 -0.45 -27.44
C GLN A 409 -1.86 -0.24 -27.94
N HIS A 410 -2.47 0.91 -27.62
CA HIS A 410 -3.75 1.34 -28.19
C HIS A 410 -3.70 1.60 -29.70
N LYS A 411 -2.53 1.92 -30.27
CA LYS A 411 -2.39 2.32 -31.67
C LYS A 411 -1.83 1.23 -32.57
N TYR A 412 -0.92 0.43 -32.03
CA TYR A 412 -0.06 -0.45 -32.81
C TYR A 412 -0.17 -1.87 -32.29
N GLU A 413 -0.49 -2.80 -33.19
CA GLU A 413 -0.54 -4.22 -32.87
C GLU A 413 0.87 -4.81 -32.64
N PRO A 414 0.98 -5.90 -31.88
CA PRO A 414 2.22 -6.65 -31.74
C PRO A 414 2.83 -6.99 -33.10
N GLY A 415 4.13 -6.71 -33.27
CA GLY A 415 4.85 -6.96 -34.50
C GLY A 415 4.84 -5.82 -35.51
N SER A 416 4.05 -4.75 -35.31
CA SER A 416 4.18 -3.52 -36.11
C SER A 416 5.56 -2.88 -35.89
N LYS A 417 6.00 -2.06 -36.84
CA LYS A 417 7.28 -1.34 -36.75
C LYS A 417 7.36 -0.50 -35.47
N GLU A 418 6.34 0.31 -35.21
CA GLU A 418 6.29 1.25 -34.08
C GLU A 418 6.22 0.52 -32.74
N ALA A 419 5.43 -0.56 -32.66
CA ALA A 419 5.39 -1.42 -31.47
C ALA A 419 6.76 -2.07 -31.20
N ASN A 420 7.42 -2.58 -32.25
CA ASN A 420 8.73 -3.22 -32.14
C ASN A 420 9.82 -2.23 -31.71
N GLU A 421 9.83 -1.03 -32.29
CA GLU A 421 10.76 0.04 -31.91
C GLU A 421 10.59 0.45 -30.44
N PHE A 422 9.33 0.63 -30.00
CA PHE A 422 9.02 0.95 -28.61
C PHE A 422 9.45 -0.17 -27.66
N MET A 423 9.08 -1.42 -27.95
CA MET A 423 9.39 -2.56 -27.10
C MET A 423 10.90 -2.82 -27.01
N SER A 424 11.66 -2.61 -28.11
CA SER A 424 13.13 -2.70 -28.09
C SER A 424 13.77 -1.60 -27.24
N ALA A 425 13.26 -0.36 -27.34
CA ALA A 425 13.71 0.76 -26.52
C ALA A 425 13.42 0.55 -25.03
N LEU A 426 12.26 -0.05 -24.72
CA LEU A 426 11.86 -0.46 -23.37
C LEU A 426 12.76 -1.58 -22.84
N ASP A 427 13.01 -2.64 -23.61
CA ASP A 427 13.88 -3.76 -23.24
C ASP A 427 15.29 -3.30 -22.84
N SER A 428 15.88 -2.39 -23.62
CA SER A 428 17.21 -1.82 -23.33
C SER A 428 17.26 -1.11 -21.98
N ARG A 429 16.21 -0.35 -21.63
CA ARG A 429 16.14 0.40 -20.36
C ARG A 429 15.89 -0.51 -19.16
N ILE A 430 15.03 -1.51 -19.32
CA ILE A 430 14.81 -2.52 -18.28
C ILE A 430 16.11 -3.31 -18.04
N GLY A 431 16.81 -3.68 -19.12
CA GLY A 431 18.15 -4.26 -19.04
C GLY A 431 19.12 -3.38 -18.25
N LYS A 432 19.10 -2.06 -18.48
CA LYS A 432 19.98 -1.12 -17.77
C LYS A 432 19.71 -1.06 -16.27
N LEU A 433 18.45 -1.13 -15.84
CA LEU A 433 18.10 -1.21 -14.41
C LEU A 433 18.72 -2.45 -13.74
N ALA A 434 18.62 -3.60 -14.39
CA ALA A 434 19.23 -4.84 -13.90
C ALA A 434 20.78 -4.79 -13.92
N GLU A 435 21.38 -4.22 -14.97
CA GLU A 435 22.83 -4.04 -15.09
C GLU A 435 23.41 -3.17 -13.96
N LEU A 436 22.65 -2.18 -13.49
CA LEU A 436 23.00 -1.34 -12.34
C LEU A 436 22.86 -2.06 -10.99
N GLY A 437 22.50 -3.35 -10.99
CA GLY A 437 22.45 -4.20 -9.80
C GLY A 437 21.08 -4.32 -9.15
N ALA A 438 20.04 -3.71 -9.73
CA ALA A 438 18.69 -3.82 -9.18
C ALA A 438 18.06 -5.20 -9.44
N ASN A 439 17.26 -5.67 -8.49
CA ASN A 439 16.25 -6.69 -8.79
C ASN A 439 15.11 -6.02 -9.55
N VAL A 440 14.68 -6.60 -10.67
CA VAL A 440 13.65 -6.01 -11.51
C VAL A 440 12.52 -7.01 -11.71
N VAL A 441 11.31 -6.64 -11.31
CA VAL A 441 10.07 -7.34 -11.67
C VAL A 441 9.33 -6.53 -12.71
N ILE A 442 8.87 -7.20 -13.77
CA ILE A 442 8.12 -6.59 -14.88
C ILE A 442 6.75 -7.26 -14.93
N THR A 443 5.69 -6.47 -14.98
CA THR A 443 4.33 -6.95 -15.23
C THR A 443 3.51 -5.92 -16.01
N GLY A 444 2.23 -6.18 -16.24
CA GLY A 444 1.27 -5.22 -16.79
C GLY A 444 0.13 -4.94 -15.82
N ASP A 445 -0.55 -3.83 -16.04
CA ASP A 445 -1.86 -3.56 -15.42
C ASP A 445 -2.99 -4.28 -16.16
N HIS A 446 -2.89 -4.44 -17.47
CA HIS A 446 -3.78 -5.23 -18.31
C HIS A 446 -3.13 -5.60 -19.65
N GLY A 447 -3.77 -6.49 -20.40
CA GLY A 447 -3.46 -6.76 -21.80
C GLY A 447 -4.12 -5.75 -22.76
N MET A 448 -4.20 -6.10 -24.04
CA MET A 448 -4.73 -5.23 -25.08
C MET A 448 -5.26 -6.03 -26.28
N SER A 449 -6.51 -5.82 -26.66
CA SER A 449 -7.12 -6.52 -27.80
C SER A 449 -7.51 -5.57 -28.93
N ASP A 450 -7.56 -6.11 -30.15
CA ASP A 450 -8.21 -5.46 -31.29
C ASP A 450 -9.74 -5.54 -31.12
N LYS A 451 -10.39 -4.38 -31.21
CA LYS A 451 -11.83 -4.16 -30.99
C LYS A 451 -12.54 -3.71 -32.26
N SER A 452 -12.03 -4.18 -33.40
CA SER A 452 -12.50 -3.79 -34.72
C SER A 452 -13.07 -5.00 -35.47
N LYS A 453 -14.13 -4.76 -36.24
CA LYS A 453 -14.70 -5.72 -37.18
C LYS A 453 -13.68 -6.10 -38.25
N LYS A 454 -13.98 -7.15 -39.01
CA LYS A 454 -13.13 -7.61 -40.14
C LYS A 454 -12.86 -6.52 -41.17
N ASN A 455 -13.82 -5.60 -41.38
CA ASN A 455 -13.68 -4.47 -42.29
C ASN A 455 -12.87 -3.28 -41.72
N GLY A 456 -12.30 -3.41 -40.52
CA GLY A 456 -11.51 -2.35 -39.87
C GLY A 456 -12.31 -1.32 -39.08
N THR A 457 -13.64 -1.34 -39.16
CA THR A 457 -14.47 -0.41 -38.37
C THR A 457 -14.57 -0.85 -36.91
N PRO A 458 -14.65 0.07 -35.94
CA PRO A 458 -14.85 -0.27 -34.53
C PRO A 458 -16.08 -1.14 -34.30
N ASN A 459 -15.94 -2.15 -33.43
CA ASN A 459 -17.04 -3.01 -33.01
C ASN A 459 -17.59 -2.50 -31.67
N VAL A 460 -18.57 -1.59 -31.75
CA VAL A 460 -19.10 -0.87 -30.58
C VAL A 460 -20.57 -1.23 -30.36
N LEU A 461 -20.88 -1.69 -29.15
CA LEU A 461 -22.24 -1.78 -28.64
C LEU A 461 -22.58 -0.52 -27.85
N PHE A 462 -23.54 0.29 -28.32
CA PHE A 462 -24.06 1.44 -27.58
C PHE A 462 -25.20 0.99 -26.67
N LEU A 463 -24.84 0.48 -25.49
CA LEU A 463 -25.76 -0.23 -24.61
C LEU A 463 -26.89 0.68 -24.10
N GLN A 464 -26.62 1.97 -23.89
CA GLN A 464 -27.64 2.91 -23.45
C GLN A 464 -28.75 3.06 -24.50
N ASP A 465 -28.39 3.13 -25.79
CA ASP A 465 -29.36 3.27 -26.87
C ASP A 465 -30.25 2.02 -26.97
N VAL A 466 -29.66 0.82 -26.82
CA VAL A 466 -30.39 -0.46 -26.84
C VAL A 466 -31.39 -0.57 -25.68
N LEU A 467 -30.98 -0.17 -24.48
CA LEU A 467 -31.85 -0.18 -23.31
C LEU A 467 -32.99 0.84 -23.46
N GLU A 468 -32.69 2.06 -23.93
CA GLU A 468 -33.71 3.09 -24.12
C GLU A 468 -34.71 2.76 -25.23
N GLU A 469 -34.28 2.06 -26.29
CA GLU A 469 -35.17 1.59 -27.35
C GLU A 469 -36.23 0.60 -26.83
N LYS A 470 -35.85 -0.31 -25.93
CA LYS A 470 -36.77 -1.34 -25.40
C LYS A 470 -37.56 -0.87 -24.17
N PHE A 471 -36.92 -0.18 -23.24
CA PHE A 471 -37.47 0.12 -21.92
C PHE A 471 -37.84 1.61 -21.72
N GLY A 472 -37.58 2.45 -22.72
CA GLY A 472 -37.89 3.88 -22.69
C GLY A 472 -36.72 4.76 -22.23
N GLN A 473 -36.80 6.05 -22.55
CA GLN A 473 -35.75 7.00 -22.20
C GLN A 473 -35.57 7.13 -20.68
N GLY A 474 -34.31 7.15 -20.24
CA GLY A 474 -33.98 7.28 -18.80
C GLY A 474 -34.28 6.03 -17.97
N CYS A 475 -34.56 4.88 -18.60
CA CYS A 475 -34.80 3.62 -17.89
C CYS A 475 -33.57 3.13 -17.10
N ALA A 476 -32.38 3.49 -17.57
CA ALA A 476 -31.11 3.15 -16.95
C ALA A 476 -30.05 4.21 -17.29
N ARG A 477 -28.89 4.11 -16.65
CA ARG A 477 -27.68 4.89 -16.91
C ARG A 477 -26.50 3.93 -17.05
N VAL A 478 -25.94 3.85 -18.26
CA VAL A 478 -24.72 3.11 -18.58
C VAL A 478 -23.51 3.99 -18.32
N ILE A 479 -22.59 3.49 -17.50
CA ILE A 479 -21.33 4.12 -17.13
C ILE A 479 -20.16 3.35 -17.75
N CYS A 480 -19.29 4.08 -18.47
CA CYS A 480 -18.04 3.57 -19.04
C CYS A 480 -16.87 3.99 -18.14
N PRO A 481 -16.40 3.14 -17.19
CA PRO A 481 -15.45 3.57 -16.17
C PRO A 481 -13.99 3.61 -16.66
N ILE A 482 -13.74 3.35 -17.95
CA ILE A 482 -12.40 3.29 -18.55
C ILE A 482 -11.68 4.63 -18.52
N THR A 483 -12.40 5.75 -18.60
CA THR A 483 -11.83 7.11 -18.63
C THR A 483 -12.76 8.08 -17.90
N ASP A 484 -12.37 9.36 -17.83
CA ASP A 484 -13.20 10.40 -17.23
C ASP A 484 -14.47 10.67 -18.05
N PRO A 485 -15.61 10.97 -17.40
CA PRO A 485 -16.92 11.09 -18.07
C PRO A 485 -16.97 12.19 -19.14
N PHE A 486 -16.04 13.15 -19.09
CA PHE A 486 -15.96 14.27 -20.04
C PHE A 486 -15.14 13.95 -21.29
N VAL A 487 -14.42 12.83 -21.32
CA VAL A 487 -13.66 12.40 -22.50
C VAL A 487 -14.64 11.78 -23.50
N LYS A 488 -14.92 12.52 -24.57
CA LYS A 488 -15.85 12.09 -25.63
C LYS A 488 -15.20 11.36 -26.80
N HIS A 489 -13.88 11.18 -26.80
CA HIS A 489 -13.20 10.50 -27.92
C HIS A 489 -13.15 8.98 -27.71
N HIS A 490 -12.78 8.21 -28.73
CA HIS A 490 -12.65 6.74 -28.71
C HIS A 490 -11.92 6.14 -27.48
N GLY A 491 -11.12 6.91 -26.74
CA GLY A 491 -10.55 6.52 -25.44
C GLY A 491 -11.57 6.28 -24.32
N ALA A 492 -12.86 6.57 -24.53
CA ALA A 492 -13.95 6.24 -23.61
C ALA A 492 -14.64 4.89 -23.87
N LEU A 493 -14.09 4.10 -24.80
CA LEU A 493 -14.63 2.80 -25.18
C LEU A 493 -13.77 1.67 -24.61
N GLY A 494 -14.31 0.98 -23.61
CA GLY A 494 -13.73 -0.18 -22.97
C GLY A 494 -14.62 -1.41 -23.09
N SER A 495 -14.14 -2.53 -22.57
CA SER A 495 -14.84 -3.82 -22.62
C SER A 495 -15.62 -4.14 -21.35
N PHE A 496 -15.82 -3.16 -20.47
CA PHE A 496 -16.55 -3.28 -19.21
C PHE A 496 -17.36 -2.01 -18.94
N VAL A 497 -18.64 -2.17 -18.60
CA VAL A 497 -19.53 -1.07 -18.20
C VAL A 497 -20.37 -1.46 -16.98
N ARG A 498 -20.83 -0.44 -16.26
CA ARG A 498 -21.81 -0.57 -15.17
C ARG A 498 -23.15 -0.01 -15.61
N VAL A 499 -24.24 -0.67 -15.25
CA VAL A 499 -25.60 -0.21 -15.56
C VAL A 499 -26.35 0.07 -14.27
N TYR A 500 -26.87 1.29 -14.15
CA TYR A 500 -27.70 1.73 -13.03
C TYR A 500 -29.14 1.84 -13.52
N VAL A 501 -30.05 1.04 -12.97
CA VAL A 501 -31.43 0.92 -13.42
C VAL A 501 -32.34 1.79 -12.58
N GLN A 502 -33.26 2.51 -13.22
CA GLN A 502 -34.16 3.44 -12.53
C GLN A 502 -35.28 2.70 -11.78
N ASP A 503 -35.83 1.62 -12.36
CA ASP A 503 -36.78 0.72 -11.71
C ASP A 503 -36.12 -0.65 -11.43
N PRO A 504 -35.80 -0.98 -10.16
CA PRO A 504 -35.16 -2.24 -9.80
C PRO A 504 -35.89 -3.50 -10.29
N LYS A 505 -37.20 -3.42 -10.55
CA LYS A 505 -37.98 -4.55 -11.08
C LYS A 505 -37.58 -4.94 -12.51
N LEU A 506 -36.98 -4.00 -13.27
CA LEU A 506 -36.55 -4.23 -14.64
C LEU A 506 -35.16 -4.85 -14.75
N VAL A 507 -34.39 -4.93 -13.66
CA VAL A 507 -32.99 -5.43 -13.68
C VAL A 507 -32.93 -6.83 -14.31
N GLY A 508 -33.79 -7.76 -13.89
CA GLY A 508 -33.80 -9.12 -14.43
C GLY A 508 -34.11 -9.17 -15.93
N GLU A 509 -35.10 -8.40 -16.39
CA GLU A 509 -35.46 -8.37 -17.82
C GLU A 509 -34.38 -7.68 -18.67
N MET A 510 -33.73 -6.63 -18.15
CA MET A 510 -32.60 -5.98 -18.80
C MET A 510 -31.42 -6.94 -18.93
N ILE A 511 -31.06 -7.68 -17.89
CA ILE A 511 -29.99 -8.69 -17.94
C ILE A 511 -30.28 -9.73 -19.02
N GLU A 512 -31.49 -10.27 -19.08
CA GLU A 512 -31.86 -11.27 -20.08
C GLU A 512 -31.83 -10.72 -21.50
N LEU A 513 -32.22 -9.45 -21.72
CA LEU A 513 -32.02 -8.80 -23.02
C LEU A 513 -30.53 -8.73 -23.37
N VAL A 514 -29.70 -8.19 -22.46
CA VAL A 514 -28.30 -7.87 -22.75
C VAL A 514 -27.49 -9.14 -23.03
N LYS A 515 -27.82 -10.27 -22.40
CA LYS A 515 -27.23 -11.59 -22.70
C LYS A 515 -27.44 -12.05 -24.15
N THR A 516 -28.46 -11.54 -24.86
CA THR A 516 -28.74 -11.92 -26.25
C THR A 516 -27.90 -11.16 -27.29
N LEU A 517 -27.20 -10.10 -26.86
CA LEU A 517 -26.43 -9.23 -27.76
C LEU A 517 -25.10 -9.90 -28.13
N ALA A 518 -24.76 -9.89 -29.41
CA ALA A 518 -23.61 -10.64 -29.94
C ALA A 518 -22.25 -10.13 -29.40
N GLU A 519 -22.19 -8.84 -29.07
CA GLU A 519 -21.00 -8.17 -28.53
C GLU A 519 -20.78 -8.44 -27.04
N VAL A 520 -21.75 -9.06 -26.35
CA VAL A 520 -21.71 -9.29 -24.90
C VAL A 520 -21.14 -10.67 -24.60
N GLY A 521 -20.11 -10.71 -23.76
CA GLY A 521 -19.52 -11.95 -23.26
C GLY A 521 -20.10 -12.39 -21.92
N VAL A 522 -20.26 -11.45 -20.98
CA VAL A 522 -20.72 -11.72 -19.61
C VAL A 522 -21.64 -10.59 -19.13
N VAL A 523 -22.72 -10.96 -18.44
CA VAL A 523 -23.60 -10.03 -17.70
C VAL A 523 -23.82 -10.61 -16.31
N LEU A 524 -23.52 -9.84 -15.27
CA LEU A 524 -23.66 -10.28 -13.88
C LEU A 524 -24.39 -9.22 -13.04
N PRO A 525 -25.35 -9.62 -12.19
CA PRO A 525 -25.84 -8.76 -11.11
C PRO A 525 -24.71 -8.25 -10.22
N ALA A 526 -24.94 -7.13 -9.54
CA ALA A 526 -23.92 -6.46 -8.70
C ALA A 526 -23.21 -7.40 -7.71
N GLU A 527 -23.96 -8.21 -6.96
CA GLU A 527 -23.40 -9.12 -5.94
C GLU A 527 -22.53 -10.22 -6.56
N GLU A 528 -22.97 -10.80 -7.67
CA GLU A 528 -22.21 -11.80 -8.41
C GLU A 528 -20.95 -11.21 -9.03
N ALA A 529 -21.06 -9.99 -9.59
CA ALA A 529 -19.92 -9.26 -10.13
C ALA A 529 -18.90 -8.93 -9.02
N ALA A 530 -19.35 -8.42 -7.88
CA ALA A 530 -18.49 -8.10 -6.75
C ALA A 530 -17.76 -9.33 -6.21
N ALA A 531 -18.46 -10.46 -6.09
CA ALA A 531 -17.87 -11.72 -5.65
C ALA A 531 -16.90 -12.31 -6.69
N GLN A 532 -17.27 -12.33 -7.97
CA GLN A 532 -16.48 -12.98 -9.02
C GLN A 532 -15.25 -12.15 -9.43
N PHE A 533 -15.39 -10.83 -9.46
CA PHE A 533 -14.36 -9.90 -9.94
C PHE A 533 -13.64 -9.16 -8.81
N GLU A 534 -13.98 -9.46 -7.55
CA GLU A 534 -13.39 -8.83 -6.37
C GLU A 534 -13.55 -7.30 -6.42
N LEU A 535 -14.79 -6.84 -6.64
CA LEU A 535 -15.15 -5.42 -6.76
C LEU A 535 -15.80 -4.87 -5.47
N PRO A 536 -15.67 -3.55 -5.20
CA PRO A 536 -16.33 -2.92 -4.05
C PRO A 536 -17.83 -2.76 -4.33
N LEU A 537 -18.65 -3.66 -3.76
CA LEU A 537 -20.11 -3.70 -3.97
C LEU A 537 -20.80 -2.34 -3.76
N ASP A 538 -20.30 -1.53 -2.83
CA ASP A 538 -20.84 -0.20 -2.51
C ASP A 538 -20.55 0.88 -3.57
N ARG A 539 -19.79 0.53 -4.62
CA ARG A 539 -19.47 1.39 -5.77
C ARG A 539 -19.90 0.76 -7.11
N GLU A 540 -20.69 -0.31 -7.06
CA GLU A 540 -21.18 -1.02 -8.25
C GLU A 540 -22.54 -0.50 -8.75
N GLY A 541 -22.79 -0.72 -10.04
CA GLY A 541 -24.14 -0.55 -10.60
C GLY A 541 -25.03 -1.73 -10.26
N ASP A 542 -26.29 -1.71 -10.69
CA ASP A 542 -27.23 -2.82 -10.46
C ASP A 542 -26.80 -4.11 -11.18
N PHE A 543 -26.13 -3.97 -12.33
CA PHE A 543 -25.43 -5.06 -13.00
C PHE A 543 -24.24 -4.54 -13.83
N VAL A 544 -23.32 -5.45 -14.15
CA VAL A 544 -22.15 -5.18 -14.99
C VAL A 544 -22.25 -5.92 -16.32
N VAL A 545 -21.65 -5.37 -17.35
CA VAL A 545 -21.57 -5.98 -18.68
C VAL A 545 -20.13 -5.99 -19.15
N VAL A 546 -19.66 -7.15 -19.58
CA VAL A 546 -18.33 -7.36 -20.17
C VAL A 546 -18.50 -7.83 -21.60
N SER A 547 -17.83 -7.20 -22.56
CA SER A 547 -17.93 -7.58 -23.97
C SER A 547 -17.10 -8.82 -24.32
N THR A 548 -17.34 -9.34 -25.52
CA THR A 548 -16.43 -10.29 -26.19
C THR A 548 -15.07 -9.65 -26.48
N LYS A 549 -14.06 -10.49 -26.76
CA LYS A 549 -12.67 -10.05 -27.00
C LYS A 549 -12.55 -8.95 -28.06
N ASP A 550 -13.38 -9.01 -29.10
CA ASP A 550 -13.31 -8.16 -30.29
C ASP A 550 -14.32 -7.00 -30.29
N ALA A 551 -14.96 -6.71 -29.14
CA ALA A 551 -15.95 -5.64 -29.02
C ALA A 551 -15.69 -4.73 -27.81
N VAL A 552 -16.21 -3.51 -27.88
CA VAL A 552 -16.28 -2.54 -26.77
C VAL A 552 -17.72 -2.13 -26.52
N ILE A 553 -17.98 -1.64 -25.31
CA ILE A 553 -19.30 -1.17 -24.90
C ILE A 553 -19.21 0.33 -24.61
N GLY A 554 -20.05 1.10 -25.28
CA GLY A 554 -20.26 2.52 -25.04
C GLY A 554 -21.61 2.79 -24.38
N SER A 555 -21.79 4.02 -23.94
CA SER A 555 -23.09 4.56 -23.50
C SER A 555 -23.98 4.82 -24.72
N LYS A 556 -24.18 6.08 -25.14
CA LYS A 556 -24.98 6.47 -26.32
C LYS A 556 -24.09 6.76 -27.51
N LYS A 557 -24.54 6.45 -28.73
CA LYS A 557 -23.79 6.79 -29.96
C LYS A 557 -23.43 8.28 -30.06
N GLY A 558 -24.33 9.16 -29.61
CA GLY A 558 -24.11 10.62 -29.61
C GLY A 558 -23.09 11.13 -28.58
N GLU A 559 -22.67 10.29 -27.64
CA GLU A 559 -21.70 10.64 -26.59
C GLU A 559 -20.26 10.26 -26.94
N HIS A 560 -20.06 9.48 -28.03
CA HIS A 560 -18.76 8.96 -28.44
C HIS A 560 -18.36 9.47 -29.84
N ASP A 561 -17.17 10.05 -29.93
CA ASP A 561 -16.54 10.55 -31.14
C ASP A 561 -15.40 9.62 -31.58
N LEU A 562 -15.67 8.90 -32.68
CA LEU A 562 -14.76 7.95 -33.31
C LEU A 562 -13.87 8.58 -34.39
N SER A 563 -14.05 9.86 -34.73
CA SER A 563 -13.33 10.51 -35.84
C SER A 563 -11.81 10.52 -35.64
N ASN A 564 -11.38 10.55 -34.38
CA ASN A 564 -9.97 10.59 -33.98
C ASN A 564 -9.19 9.28 -34.21
N LEU A 565 -9.84 8.18 -34.59
CA LEU A 565 -9.15 6.94 -34.95
C LEU A 565 -8.33 7.08 -36.24
N LYS A 566 -8.62 8.09 -37.09
CA LYS A 566 -7.84 8.41 -38.31
C LYS A 566 -7.52 7.19 -39.21
N GLY A 567 -8.44 6.20 -39.25
CA GLY A 567 -8.28 4.98 -40.04
C GLY A 567 -7.51 3.85 -39.36
N HIS A 568 -7.01 4.04 -38.14
CA HIS A 568 -6.47 2.95 -37.33
C HIS A 568 -7.60 2.05 -36.80
N ARG A 569 -7.28 0.76 -36.66
CA ARG A 569 -8.15 -0.19 -35.94
C ARG A 569 -8.23 0.22 -34.47
N LEU A 570 -9.42 0.17 -33.89
CA LEU A 570 -9.61 0.40 -32.46
C LEU A 570 -8.97 -0.77 -31.70
N ARG A 571 -8.07 -0.46 -30.78
CA ARG A 571 -7.57 -1.42 -29.78
C ARG A 571 -7.92 -0.87 -28.39
N SER A 572 -8.37 -1.73 -27.50
CA SER A 572 -8.77 -1.34 -26.15
C SER A 572 -8.75 -2.53 -25.19
N HIS A 573 -9.12 -2.27 -23.95
CA HIS A 573 -9.05 -3.18 -22.81
C HIS A 573 -10.28 -3.01 -21.89
N GLY A 574 -10.20 -3.53 -20.66
CA GLY A 574 -11.27 -3.48 -19.65
C GLY A 574 -11.97 -4.80 -19.37
N GLY A 575 -11.88 -5.74 -20.30
CA GLY A 575 -12.60 -7.01 -20.26
C GLY A 575 -11.76 -8.17 -19.75
N ILE A 576 -12.40 -9.34 -19.65
CA ILE A 576 -11.76 -10.60 -19.26
C ILE A 576 -10.67 -11.02 -20.25
N SER A 577 -10.85 -10.70 -21.53
CA SER A 577 -9.90 -11.03 -22.60
C SER A 577 -8.56 -10.29 -22.51
N GLU A 578 -8.47 -9.27 -21.66
CA GLU A 578 -7.25 -8.50 -21.41
C GLU A 578 -6.71 -8.74 -19.98
N GLN A 579 -7.10 -9.83 -19.32
CA GLN A 579 -6.57 -10.14 -17.98
C GLN A 579 -5.20 -10.78 -17.98
N ASP A 580 -4.92 -11.65 -18.95
CA ASP A 580 -3.66 -12.39 -18.99
C ASP A 580 -2.52 -11.44 -19.35
N ILE A 581 -1.48 -11.43 -18.54
CA ILE A 581 -0.32 -10.56 -18.68
C ILE A 581 0.96 -11.32 -18.31
N PRO A 582 2.14 -10.86 -18.77
CA PRO A 582 3.41 -11.36 -18.29
C PRO A 582 3.70 -10.97 -16.82
N LEU A 583 4.36 -11.86 -16.09
CA LEU A 583 5.05 -11.57 -14.84
C LEU A 583 6.47 -12.13 -14.93
N ILE A 584 7.46 -11.25 -14.92
CA ILE A 584 8.87 -11.58 -15.19
C ILE A 584 9.74 -11.02 -14.07
N MET A 585 10.78 -11.74 -13.64
CA MET A 585 11.80 -11.22 -12.72
C MET A 585 13.20 -11.44 -13.31
N SER A 586 14.08 -10.46 -13.14
CA SER A 586 15.45 -10.49 -13.67
C SER A 586 16.35 -11.53 -13.01
N CYS A 587 15.99 -12.00 -11.81
CA CYS A 587 16.71 -13.02 -11.05
C CYS A 587 15.83 -14.26 -10.80
N THR A 588 16.46 -15.36 -10.37
CA THR A 588 15.75 -16.60 -10.04
C THR A 588 14.89 -16.41 -8.79
N ALA A 589 13.71 -17.04 -8.81
CA ALA A 589 12.85 -17.06 -7.65
C ALA A 589 13.14 -18.28 -6.75
N ARG A 590 12.73 -18.21 -5.48
CA ARG A 590 12.75 -19.36 -4.55
C ARG A 590 11.79 -20.45 -5.02
N SER A 591 12.01 -21.67 -4.53
CA SER A 591 11.21 -22.84 -4.90
C SER A 591 9.69 -22.66 -4.71
N GLU A 592 9.31 -21.87 -3.71
CA GLU A 592 7.95 -21.52 -3.32
C GLU A 592 7.21 -20.74 -4.42
N ALA A 593 7.94 -20.03 -5.29
CA ALA A 593 7.37 -19.35 -6.44
C ALA A 593 6.91 -20.31 -7.54
N TYR A 594 7.46 -21.52 -7.61
CA TYR A 594 7.16 -22.52 -8.64
C TYR A 594 6.10 -23.54 -8.19
N GLY A 595 5.40 -23.28 -7.08
CA GLY A 595 4.35 -24.17 -6.59
C GLY A 595 3.17 -24.27 -7.56
N ASN A 596 2.81 -25.49 -7.97
CA ASN A 596 1.74 -25.79 -8.94
C ASN A 596 0.33 -25.26 -8.60
N LYS A 597 0.11 -24.72 -7.40
CA LYS A 597 -1.18 -24.16 -6.96
C LYS A 597 -1.21 -22.63 -6.94
N ARG A 598 -0.10 -21.96 -7.25
CA ARG A 598 -0.02 -20.50 -7.18
C ARG A 598 -0.64 -19.88 -8.42
N HIS A 599 -1.71 -19.12 -8.22
CA HIS A 599 -2.33 -18.31 -9.25
C HIS A 599 -1.80 -16.89 -9.15
N TRP A 600 -0.91 -16.52 -10.06
CA TRP A 600 -0.29 -15.21 -10.04
C TRP A 600 -1.27 -14.11 -10.43
N ARG A 601 -1.25 -13.04 -9.64
CA ARG A 601 -1.92 -11.77 -9.95
C ARG A 601 -0.87 -10.70 -10.23
N ASN A 602 -1.23 -9.68 -11.00
CA ASN A 602 -0.30 -8.56 -11.23
C ASN A 602 0.13 -7.89 -9.92
N TYR A 603 -0.78 -7.83 -8.94
CA TYR A 603 -0.51 -7.31 -7.61
C TYR A 603 0.30 -8.23 -6.69
N ASP A 604 0.81 -9.36 -7.20
CA ASP A 604 1.85 -10.13 -6.52
C ASP A 604 3.26 -9.68 -6.90
N ALA A 605 3.42 -8.64 -7.74
CA ALA A 605 4.72 -8.17 -8.22
C ALA A 605 5.69 -7.79 -7.07
N PHE A 606 5.22 -7.08 -6.05
CA PHE A 606 6.05 -6.74 -4.89
C PHE A 606 6.34 -7.95 -4.00
N ASP A 607 5.40 -8.89 -3.86
CA ASP A 607 5.62 -10.13 -3.10
C ASP A 607 6.70 -11.00 -3.77
N LEU A 608 6.64 -11.13 -5.10
CA LEU A 608 7.67 -11.77 -5.90
C LEU A 608 9.03 -11.09 -5.71
N LEU A 609 9.06 -9.75 -5.82
CA LEU A 609 10.28 -8.95 -5.73
C LEU A 609 10.93 -8.98 -4.34
N LEU A 610 10.13 -9.02 -3.27
CA LEU A 610 10.64 -8.80 -1.91
C LEU A 610 10.81 -10.10 -1.12
N ASN A 611 9.92 -11.07 -1.31
CA ASN A 611 9.90 -12.29 -0.48
C ASN A 611 10.46 -13.52 -1.19
N LEU A 612 10.43 -13.55 -2.53
CA LEU A 612 10.64 -14.77 -3.31
C LEU A 612 11.92 -14.74 -4.15
N ILE A 613 12.85 -13.82 -3.89
CA ILE A 613 14.17 -13.84 -4.52
C ILE A 613 15.05 -14.93 -3.90
N ALA A 614 15.70 -15.71 -4.76
CA ALA A 614 16.58 -16.81 -4.38
C ALA A 614 17.89 -16.35 -3.72
#